data_AF-G8LSW8-F1
#
_entry.id   AF-G8LSW8-F1
#
_cell.length_a   1.000
_cell.length_b   1.000
_cell.length_c   1.000
_cell.angle_alpha   90.00
_cell.angle_beta   90.00
_cell.angle_gamma   90.00
#
_symmetry.space_group_name_H-M   'P 1'
#
loop_
_entity.id
_entity.type
_entity.pdbx_description
1 polymer ?
#
loop_
_entity_poly.entity_id
_entity_poly.type
_entity_poly.pdbx_seq_one_letter_code
_entity_poly.pdbx_strand_id
1 'polypeptide(L)'
;MEKTKLDISVGLLGAILYFSGLINFLVLVILAGYVLLFENNAWLRKSAVKAVVIVIAFSVASIIIGISNSIFDILNTPLSWFRIPFRISWPLSIDSIVLRALDIIEKVVLLVLGFKAFSQGSMNLGPIDNIIDRNN
;
A
#
# COMPACT_ATOMS: atom_id res chain seq x y z
N MET A 1 -11.61 24.68 -8.22
CA MET A 1 -10.85 23.41 -8.29
C MET A 1 -9.68 23.65 -9.22
N GLU A 2 -8.45 23.50 -8.72
CA GLU A 2 -7.27 23.58 -9.58
C GLU A 2 -7.26 22.43 -10.58
N LYS A 3 -6.81 22.73 -11.80
CA LYS A 3 -6.65 21.76 -12.88
C LYS A 3 -5.18 21.37 -13.00
N THR A 4 -4.96 20.13 -13.40
CA THR A 4 -3.64 19.54 -13.70
C THR A 4 -3.20 19.92 -15.10
N LYS A 5 -1.96 19.58 -15.50
CA LYS A 5 -1.50 19.78 -16.87
C LYS A 5 -2.25 18.92 -17.90
N LEU A 6 -3.01 17.93 -17.45
CA LEU A 6 -3.91 17.10 -18.27
C LEU A 6 -5.34 17.66 -18.35
N ASP A 7 -5.57 18.89 -17.88
CA ASP A 7 -6.87 19.58 -17.82
C ASP A 7 -7.94 18.87 -16.96
N ILE A 8 -7.59 17.79 -16.26
CA ILE A 8 -8.42 17.13 -15.25
C ILE A 8 -8.26 17.81 -13.88
N SER A 9 -9.29 17.70 -13.03
CA SER A 9 -9.21 18.28 -11.69
C SER A 9 -8.15 17.58 -10.85
N VAL A 10 -7.43 18.35 -10.03
CA VAL A 10 -6.41 17.82 -9.13
C VAL A 10 -6.98 16.74 -8.19
N GLY A 11 -8.21 16.92 -7.71
CA GLY A 11 -8.89 15.93 -6.87
C GLY A 11 -9.19 14.62 -7.60
N LEU A 12 -9.58 14.69 -8.88
CA LEU A 12 -9.80 13.50 -9.72
C LEU A 12 -8.49 12.74 -9.98
N LEU A 13 -7.39 13.44 -10.31
CA LEU A 13 -6.09 12.79 -10.49
C LEU A 13 -5.59 12.16 -9.18
N GLY A 14 -5.83 12.82 -8.04
CA GLY A 14 -5.58 12.26 -6.72
C GLY A 14 -6.38 10.99 -6.45
N ALA A 15 -7.66 10.96 -6.80
CA ALA A 15 -8.49 9.76 -6.67
C ALA A 15 -8.00 8.62 -7.57
N ILE A 16 -7.63 8.93 -8.82
CA ILE A 16 -7.05 7.97 -9.77
C ILE A 16 -5.76 7.37 -9.22
N LEU A 17 -4.90 8.14 -8.55
CA LEU A 17 -3.72 7.60 -7.88
C LEU A 17 -4.08 6.55 -6.84
N TYR A 18 -4.99 6.85 -5.90
CA TYR A 18 -5.38 5.88 -4.88
C TYR A 18 -6.06 4.63 -5.47
N PHE A 19 -6.92 4.80 -6.47
CA PHE A 19 -7.55 3.67 -7.16
C PHE A 19 -6.57 2.87 -8.01
N SER A 20 -5.55 3.50 -8.58
CA SER A 20 -4.50 2.78 -9.30
C SER A 20 -3.74 1.82 -8.39
N GLY A 21 -3.55 2.18 -7.11
CA GLY A 21 -2.98 1.29 -6.10
C GLY A 21 -3.83 0.03 -5.84
N LEU A 22 -5.16 0.11 -5.99
CA LEU A 22 -6.06 -1.04 -5.86
C LEU A 22 -5.97 -2.00 -7.06
N ILE A 23 -5.70 -1.46 -8.24
CA ILE A 23 -5.70 -2.22 -9.49
C ILE A 23 -4.33 -2.86 -9.71
N ASN A 24 -3.27 -2.06 -9.67
CA ASN A 24 -1.92 -2.51 -10.00
C ASN A 24 -0.84 -1.54 -9.51
N PHE A 25 0.15 -2.08 -8.79
CA PHE A 25 1.30 -1.33 -8.29
C PHE A 25 2.10 -0.60 -9.40
N LEU A 26 2.30 -1.21 -10.57
CA LEU A 26 3.03 -0.58 -11.67
C LEU A 26 2.31 0.66 -12.20
N VAL A 27 0.98 0.61 -12.31
CA VAL A 27 0.17 1.74 -12.76
C VAL A 27 0.28 2.89 -11.76
N LEU A 28 0.24 2.57 -10.47
CA LEU A 28 0.45 3.55 -9.41
C LEU A 28 1.83 4.21 -9.51
N VAL A 29 2.90 3.43 -9.68
CA VAL A 29 4.27 3.98 -9.78
C VAL A 29 4.42 4.90 -10.99
N ILE A 30 3.87 4.53 -12.14
CA ILE A 30 3.92 5.35 -13.36
C ILE A 30 3.16 6.67 -13.15
N LEU A 31 1.94 6.62 -12.61
CA LEU A 31 1.14 7.81 -12.34
C LEU A 31 1.76 8.70 -11.26
N ALA A 32 2.28 8.11 -10.19
CA ALA A 32 2.97 8.83 -9.14
C ALA A 32 4.25 9.49 -9.68
N GLY A 33 5.00 8.79 -10.52
CA GLY A 33 6.16 9.34 -11.24
C GLY A 33 5.79 10.52 -12.12
N TYR A 34 4.71 10.40 -12.90
CA TYR A 34 4.18 11.49 -13.71
C TYR A 34 3.86 12.72 -12.84
N VAL A 35 3.09 12.53 -11.77
CA VAL A 35 2.70 13.62 -10.86
C VAL A 35 3.92 14.27 -10.21
N LEU A 36 4.89 13.48 -9.76
CA LEU A 36 6.06 14.00 -9.06
C LEU A 36 7.00 14.80 -9.96
N LEU A 37 7.09 14.46 -11.24
CA LEU A 37 7.97 15.09 -12.22
C LEU A 37 7.30 16.27 -12.93
N PHE A 38 6.01 16.18 -13.22
CA PHE A 38 5.33 17.13 -14.11
C PHE A 38 4.31 18.02 -13.41
N GLU A 39 3.71 17.61 -12.28
CA GLU A 39 2.71 18.42 -11.60
C GLU A 39 3.32 19.35 -10.55
N ASN A 40 2.88 20.61 -10.51
CA ASN A 40 3.37 21.61 -9.56
C ASN A 40 2.52 21.67 -8.28
N ASN A 41 1.31 21.12 -8.30
CA ASN A 41 0.41 21.18 -7.16
C ASN A 41 0.96 20.35 -5.98
N ALA A 42 1.25 21.02 -4.87
CA ALA A 42 1.87 20.39 -3.70
C ALA A 42 0.99 19.30 -3.06
N TRP A 43 -0.33 19.51 -3.00
CA TRP A 43 -1.28 18.54 -2.45
C TRP A 43 -1.32 17.24 -3.27
N LEU A 44 -1.25 17.36 -4.59
CA LEU A 44 -1.26 16.23 -5.52
C LEU A 44 0.04 15.42 -5.43
N ARG A 45 1.19 16.11 -5.37
CA ARG A 45 2.49 15.47 -5.15
C ARG A 45 2.52 14.73 -3.80
N LYS A 46 2.03 15.36 -2.72
CA LYS A 46 1.90 14.70 -1.41
C LYS A 46 0.98 13.47 -1.51
N SER A 47 -0.14 13.57 -2.22
CA SER A 47 -1.07 12.45 -2.42
C SER A 47 -0.45 11.29 -3.22
N ALA A 48 0.36 11.58 -4.25
CA ALA A 48 1.08 10.56 -5.01
C ALA A 48 2.08 9.79 -4.13
N VAL A 49 2.90 10.50 -3.33
CA VAL A 49 3.81 9.85 -2.38
C VAL A 49 3.03 9.03 -1.36
N LYS A 50 1.95 9.58 -0.82
CA LYS A 50 1.12 8.91 0.19
C LYS A 50 0.52 7.60 -0.33
N ALA A 51 -0.02 7.59 -1.55
CA ALA A 51 -0.54 6.38 -2.17
C ALA A 51 0.55 5.30 -2.32
N VAL A 52 1.73 5.68 -2.81
CA VAL A 52 2.87 4.75 -2.95
C VAL A 52 3.33 4.21 -1.60
N VAL A 53 3.48 5.07 -0.59
CA VAL A 53 3.92 4.67 0.76
C VAL A 53 2.95 3.70 1.41
N ILE A 54 1.63 3.91 1.25
CA ILE A 54 0.61 3.00 1.79
C ILE A 54 0.78 1.61 1.18
N VAL A 55 0.80 1.50 -0.15
CA VAL A 55 0.91 0.20 -0.83
C VAL A 55 2.21 -0.51 -0.43
N ILE A 56 3.32 0.22 -0.37
CA ILE A 56 4.61 -0.35 0.05
C ILE A 56 4.56 -0.82 1.51
N ALA A 57 3.99 -0.04 2.43
CA ALA A 57 3.93 -0.40 3.84
C ALA A 57 3.14 -1.70 4.09
N PHE A 58 1.96 -1.84 3.45
CA PHE A 58 1.17 -3.07 3.55
C PHE A 58 1.84 -4.26 2.84
N SER A 59 2.51 -4.02 1.72
CA SER A 59 3.31 -5.05 1.02
C SER A 59 4.44 -5.58 1.91
N VAL A 60 5.21 -4.68 2.54
CA VAL A 60 6.31 -5.06 3.46
C VAL A 60 5.77 -5.83 4.67
N ALA A 61 4.66 -5.40 5.26
CA ALA A 61 4.02 -6.12 6.37
C ALA A 61 3.61 -7.55 5.96
N SER A 62 3.04 -7.70 4.76
CA SER A 62 2.65 -9.01 4.23
C SER A 62 3.85 -9.91 3.94
N ILE A 63 4.95 -9.35 3.42
CA ILE A 63 6.19 -10.07 3.15
C ILE A 63 6.79 -10.65 4.45
N ILE A 64 6.75 -9.92 5.56
CA ILE A 64 7.28 -10.40 6.85
C ILE A 64 6.58 -11.69 7.30
N ILE A 65 5.26 -11.74 7.16
CA ILE A 65 4.47 -12.95 7.45
C ILE A 65 4.80 -14.06 6.45
N GLY A 66 4.92 -13.74 5.16
CA GLY A 66 5.30 -14.69 4.11
C GLY A 66 6.68 -15.32 4.32
N ILE A 67 7.67 -14.55 4.79
CA ILE A 67 9.00 -15.05 5.15
C ILE A 67 8.89 -16.07 6.28
N SER A 68 8.03 -15.81 7.28
CA SER A 68 7.82 -16.74 8.40
C SER A 68 7.27 -18.09 7.91
N ASN A 69 6.31 -18.04 6.97
CA ASN A 69 5.79 -19.25 6.31
C ASN A 69 6.88 -19.99 5.52
N SER A 70 7.70 -19.26 4.77
CA SER A 70 8.81 -19.85 4.01
C SER A 70 9.84 -20.52 4.92
N ILE A 71 10.14 -19.93 6.09
CA ILE A 71 11.02 -20.55 7.09
C ILE A 71 10.42 -21.86 7.60
N PHE A 72 9.13 -21.89 7.92
CA PHE A 72 8.46 -23.11 8.35
C PHE A 72 8.47 -24.20 7.28
N ASP A 73 8.27 -23.84 6.01
CA ASP A 73 8.34 -24.79 4.89
C ASP A 73 9.75 -25.39 4.74
N ILE A 74 10.80 -24.57 4.90
CA ILE A 74 12.19 -25.04 4.89
C ILE A 74 12.43 -26.03 6.04
N LEU A 75 11.97 -25.73 7.25
CA LEU A 75 12.15 -26.60 8.42
C LEU A 75 11.32 -27.90 8.32
N ASN A 76 10.15 -27.85 7.68
CA ASN A 76 9.28 -29.01 7.48
C ASN A 76 9.81 -29.97 6.41
N THR A 77 10.61 -29.47 5.45
CA THR A 77 11.18 -30.28 4.37
C THR A 77 11.97 -31.50 4.87
N PRO A 78 13.00 -31.36 5.75
CA PRO A 78 13.71 -32.52 6.29
C PRO A 78 12.84 -33.40 7.18
N LEU A 79 11.92 -32.82 7.98
CA LEU A 79 10.99 -33.60 8.81
C LEU A 79 10.12 -34.55 7.97
N SER A 80 9.72 -34.11 6.77
CA SER A 80 8.96 -34.92 5.83
C SER A 80 9.76 -36.10 5.26
N TRP A 81 11.07 -35.95 5.07
CA TRP A 81 11.94 -37.03 4.60
C TRP A 81 12.03 -38.18 5.61
N PHE A 82 12.00 -37.84 6.90
CA PHE A 82 11.98 -38.81 8.00
C PHE A 82 10.57 -39.27 8.38
N ARG A 83 9.52 -38.91 7.60
CA ARG A 83 8.11 -39.26 7.84
C ARG A 83 7.61 -38.90 9.25
N ILE A 84 8.15 -37.82 9.81
CA ILE A 84 7.73 -37.34 11.14
C ILE A 84 6.34 -36.69 11.00
N PRO A 85 5.32 -37.09 11.78
CA PRO A 85 3.95 -36.57 11.66
C PRO A 85 3.81 -35.13 12.16
N PHE A 86 4.82 -34.62 12.86
CA PHE A 86 4.89 -33.26 13.37
C PHE A 86 5.20 -32.27 12.24
N ARG A 87 4.42 -31.19 12.14
CA ARG A 87 4.66 -30.06 11.23
C ARG A 87 4.71 -28.76 12.03
N ILE A 88 5.69 -27.94 11.71
CA ILE A 88 5.84 -26.60 12.24
C ILE A 88 5.01 -25.67 11.37
N SER A 89 3.98 -25.06 11.93
CA SER A 89 3.17 -24.05 11.25
C SER A 89 2.59 -23.09 12.26
N TRP A 90 2.04 -21.98 11.78
CA TRP A 90 1.24 -21.12 12.64
C TRP A 90 0.05 -21.88 13.22
N PRO A 91 -0.25 -21.71 14.52
CA PRO A 91 -1.42 -22.31 15.13
C PRO A 91 -2.68 -21.67 14.53
N LEU A 92 -3.74 -22.46 14.32
CA LEU A 92 -5.05 -21.95 13.89
C LEU A 92 -5.03 -21.16 12.55
N SER A 93 -4.01 -21.36 11.70
CA SER A 93 -3.86 -20.65 10.43
C SER A 93 -3.89 -19.11 10.55
N ILE A 94 -3.39 -18.58 11.66
CA ILE A 94 -3.41 -17.13 11.95
C ILE A 94 -2.66 -16.31 10.90
N ASP A 95 -1.66 -16.87 10.24
CA ASP A 95 -0.96 -16.24 9.12
C ASP A 95 -1.92 -15.88 7.98
N SER A 96 -2.79 -16.81 7.60
CA SER A 96 -3.76 -16.59 6.53
C SER A 96 -4.79 -15.53 6.91
N ILE A 97 -5.19 -15.48 8.18
CA ILE A 97 -6.14 -14.50 8.71
C ILE A 97 -5.49 -13.11 8.69
N VAL A 98 -4.25 -12.99 9.16
CA VAL A 98 -3.50 -11.73 9.20
C VAL A 98 -3.23 -11.22 7.80
N LEU A 99 -2.78 -12.06 6.87
CA LEU A 99 -2.53 -11.67 5.47
C LEU A 99 -3.80 -11.17 4.78
N ARG A 100 -4.94 -11.85 4.98
CA ARG A 100 -6.24 -11.39 4.46
C ARG A 100 -6.70 -10.09 5.11
N ALA A 101 -6.50 -9.95 6.41
CA ALA A 101 -6.83 -8.72 7.12
C ALA A 101 -6.00 -7.53 6.59
N LEU A 102 -4.69 -7.71 6.40
CA LEU A 102 -3.80 -6.68 5.82
C LEU A 102 -4.27 -6.26 4.43
N ASP A 103 -4.56 -7.22 3.54
CA ASP A 103 -5.06 -6.95 2.19
C ASP A 103 -6.39 -6.18 2.19
N ILE A 104 -7.34 -6.58 3.05
CA ILE A 104 -8.63 -5.89 3.18
C ILE A 104 -8.44 -4.47 3.72
N ILE A 105 -7.62 -4.30 4.76
CA ILE A 105 -7.36 -3.00 5.36
C ILE A 105 -6.69 -2.07 4.34
N GLU A 106 -5.69 -2.53 3.60
CA GLU A 106 -5.04 -1.77 2.53
C GLU A 106 -6.08 -1.28 1.52
N LYS A 107 -6.93 -2.18 1.02
CA LYS A 107 -7.96 -1.85 0.03
C LYS A 107 -8.97 -0.85 0.56
N VAL A 108 -9.42 -1.01 1.80
CA VAL A 108 -10.35 -0.06 2.45
C VAL A 108 -9.70 1.30 2.63
N VAL A 109 -8.43 1.36 3.06
CA VAL A 109 -7.68 2.61 3.22
C VAL A 109 -7.56 3.34 1.88
N LEU A 110 -7.16 2.64 0.83
CA LEU A 110 -7.03 3.22 -0.52
C LEU A 110 -8.38 3.67 -1.09
N LEU A 111 -9.46 2.89 -0.89
CA LEU A 111 -10.81 3.28 -1.30
C LEU A 111 -11.27 4.57 -0.61
N VAL A 112 -11.15 4.63 0.73
CA VAL A 112 -11.56 5.80 1.52
C VAL A 112 -10.76 7.03 1.13
N LEU A 113 -9.45 6.88 0.90
CA LEU A 113 -8.60 7.98 0.45
C LEU A 113 -8.93 8.40 -0.99
N GLY A 114 -9.21 7.46 -1.89
CA GLY A 114 -9.67 7.75 -3.25
C GLY A 114 -10.95 8.56 -3.27
N PHE A 115 -11.95 8.19 -2.48
CA PHE A 115 -13.19 8.96 -2.35
C PHE A 115 -12.97 10.33 -1.72
N LYS A 116 -12.10 10.45 -0.72
CA LYS A 116 -11.77 11.74 -0.09
C LYS A 116 -10.93 12.65 -0.97
N ALA A 117 -10.16 12.10 -1.91
CA ALA A 117 -9.36 12.87 -2.84
C ALA A 117 -10.22 13.74 -3.77
N PHE A 118 -11.46 13.33 -4.10
CA PHE A 118 -12.36 14.12 -4.94
C PHE A 118 -12.68 15.50 -4.37
N SER A 119 -12.79 15.63 -3.05
CA SER A 119 -13.04 16.91 -2.38
C SER A 119 -11.76 17.66 -2.02
N GLN A 120 -10.59 17.19 -2.48
CA GLN A 120 -9.27 17.61 -1.99
C GLN A 120 -9.16 17.52 -0.45
N GLY A 121 -10.00 16.68 0.18
CA GLY A 121 -10.10 16.58 1.63
C GLY A 121 -8.77 16.16 2.23
N SER A 122 -8.06 17.11 2.82
CA SER A 122 -6.82 16.89 3.54
C SER A 122 -7.12 16.11 4.82
N MET A 123 -6.96 14.78 4.79
CA MET A 123 -6.73 14.06 6.03
C MET A 123 -5.26 14.16 6.36
N ASN A 124 -4.94 15.02 7.33
CA ASN A 124 -3.72 14.92 8.13
C ASN A 124 -3.67 13.49 8.68
N LEU A 125 -2.85 12.64 8.06
CA LEU A 125 -2.50 11.35 8.65
C LEU A 125 -1.25 11.65 9.47
N GLY A 126 -1.47 12.13 10.70
CA GLY A 126 -0.44 12.67 11.61
C GLY A 126 0.94 12.00 11.57
N PRO A 127 1.08 10.65 11.57
CA PRO A 127 2.42 10.03 11.52
C PRO A 127 3.11 10.11 10.15
N ILE A 128 2.38 10.17 9.03
CA ILE A 128 2.95 10.27 7.67
C ILE A 128 3.34 11.72 7.35
N ASP A 129 2.55 12.69 7.79
CA ASP A 129 2.83 14.11 7.55
C ASP A 129 4.10 14.58 8.29
N ASN A 130 4.38 14.05 9.49
CA ASN A 130 5.58 14.37 10.27
C ASN A 130 6.90 13.89 9.63
N ILE A 131 6.87 12.84 8.80
CA ILE A 131 8.08 12.37 8.08
C ILE A 131 8.37 13.28 6.89
N ILE A 132 7.33 13.85 6.28
CA ILE A 132 7.43 14.71 5.09
C ILE A 132 7.83 16.12 5.49
N ASP A 133 7.30 16.66 6.58
CA ASP A 133 7.62 18.02 7.03
C ASP A 133 8.98 18.13 7.75
N ARG A 134 9.70 17.03 7.96
CA ARG A 134 11.06 17.06 8.54
C ARG A 134 12.16 17.35 7.51
N ASN A 135 11.83 17.37 6.22
CA ASN A 135 12.79 17.53 5.12
C ASN A 135 12.45 18.68 4.14
N ASN A 136 11.59 19.59 4.58
CA ASN A 136 11.30 20.89 3.94
C ASN A 136 11.65 22.02 4.92
#